data_AF-A0A1X6WSC2-F1
#
_entry.id   AF-A0A1X6WSC2-F1
#
_cell.length_a   1.000
_cell.length_b   1.000
_cell.length_c   1.000
_cell.angle_alpha   90.00
_cell.angle_beta   90.00
_cell.angle_gamma   90.00
#
_symmetry.space_group_name_H-M   'P 1'
#
loop_
_entity.id
_entity.type
_entity.pdbx_description
1 polymer ?
#
loop_
_entity_poly.entity_id
_entity_poly.type
_entity_poly.pdbx_seq_one_letter_code
_entity_poly.pdbx_strand_id
1 'polypeptide(L)'
;MSKKTFVEIGLDFDQHKWGLGVSTEIETANSEIRKKGFSKIAITEVYLRLWLLKKVLILSTKEGIKISNKKRKNFKVLIGVSDK
;
A
#
# COMPACT_ATOMS: atom_id res chain seq x y z
N MET A 1 -3.58 -2.07 -21.97
CA MET A 1 -2.75 -1.10 -21.23
C MET A 1 -3.15 -1.20 -19.77
N SER A 2 -2.43 -1.98 -18.95
CA SER A 2 -2.84 -2.25 -17.56
C SER A 2 -2.60 -1.02 -16.70
N LYS A 3 -3.67 -0.54 -16.06
CA LYS A 3 -3.64 0.47 -15.02
C LYS A 3 -3.94 -0.25 -13.72
N LYS A 4 -2.98 -0.29 -12.81
CA LYS A 4 -3.21 -0.89 -11.49
C LYS A 4 -3.50 0.22 -10.51
N THR A 5 -4.53 0.01 -9.69
CA THR A 5 -4.87 0.96 -8.63
C THR A 5 -4.79 0.23 -7.30
N PHE A 6 -4.07 0.81 -6.36
CA PHE A 6 -3.90 0.33 -5.00
C PHE A 6 -4.55 1.34 -4.07
N VAL A 7 -5.42 0.90 -3.18
CA VAL A 7 -5.98 1.74 -2.13
C VAL A 7 -5.51 1.18 -0.79
N GLU A 8 -4.74 1.98 -0.05
CA GLU A 8 -4.16 1.62 1.23
C GLU A 8 -4.82 2.45 2.33
N ILE A 9 -5.29 1.77 3.38
CA ILE A 9 -5.81 2.38 4.60
C ILE A 9 -4.99 1.92 5.80
N GLY A 10 -4.64 2.84 6.69
CA GLY A 10 -4.08 2.51 7.99
C GLY A 10 -3.11 3.54 8.53
N LEU A 11 -2.17 3.06 9.33
CA LEU A 11 -1.11 3.84 9.96
C LEU A 11 0.05 4.05 8.99
N ASP A 12 0.14 5.27 8.48
CA ASP A 12 1.25 5.80 7.72
C ASP A 12 1.54 7.27 8.09
N PHE A 13 2.59 7.46 8.91
CA PHE A 13 3.07 8.77 9.32
C PHE A 13 3.77 9.55 8.20
N ASP A 14 4.06 8.90 7.06
CA ASP A 14 4.73 9.52 5.92
C ASP A 14 3.75 10.37 5.10
N GLN A 15 2.52 9.88 4.88
CA GLN A 15 1.49 10.60 4.13
C GLN A 15 0.45 11.30 5.00
N HIS A 16 0.23 10.82 6.22
CA HIS A 16 -0.80 11.33 7.12
C HIS A 16 -0.17 11.94 8.37
N LYS A 17 -0.47 13.23 8.60
CA LYS A 17 0.06 14.01 9.73
C LYS A 17 -0.25 13.39 11.10
N TRP A 18 -1.38 12.69 11.19
CA TRP A 18 -1.86 12.01 12.40
C TRP A 18 -1.62 10.50 12.37
N GLY A 19 -0.82 10.01 11.41
CA GLY A 19 -0.56 8.59 11.23
C GLY A 19 -1.70 7.84 10.53
N LEU A 20 -2.98 8.09 10.87
CA LEU A 20 -4.09 7.37 10.24
C LEU A 20 -4.60 8.05 8.97
N GLY A 21 -4.81 7.27 7.92
CA GLY A 21 -5.58 7.72 6.77
C GLY A 21 -5.66 6.73 5.61
N VAL A 22 -6.23 7.21 4.52
CA VAL A 22 -6.40 6.48 3.26
C VAL A 22 -5.60 7.15 2.16
N SER A 23 -4.88 6.37 1.38
CA SER A 23 -4.16 6.81 0.20
C SER A 23 -4.44 5.88 -0.97
N THR A 24 -4.64 6.44 -2.15
CA THR A 24 -4.74 5.72 -3.41
C THR A 24 -3.46 5.93 -4.22
N GLU A 25 -2.88 4.86 -4.73
CA GLU A 25 -1.78 4.85 -5.68
C GLU A 25 -2.26 4.29 -7.02
N ILE A 26 -2.00 5.01 -8.10
CA ILE A 26 -2.38 4.64 -9.46
C ILE A 26 -1.09 4.42 -10.23
N GLU A 27 -0.81 3.17 -10.55
CA GLU A 27 0.34 2.74 -11.33
C GLU A 27 -0.07 2.62 -12.80
N THR A 28 0.58 3.42 -13.65
CA THR A 28 0.45 3.40 -15.11
C THR A 28 1.81 3.03 -15.70
N ALA A 29 1.83 2.52 -16.94
CA ALA A 29 3.05 2.07 -17.62
C ALA A 29 4.25 3.05 -17.54
N ASN A 30 3.98 4.37 -17.49
CA ASN A 30 5.03 5.40 -17.50
C ASN A 30 5.05 6.27 -16.23
N SER A 31 4.15 6.07 -15.26
CA SER A 31 4.02 6.96 -14.11
C SER A 31 3.28 6.34 -12.94
N GLU A 32 3.73 6.67 -11.74
CA GLU A 32 3.07 6.36 -10.47
C GLU A 32 2.47 7.65 -9.91
N ILE A 33 1.14 7.68 -9.75
CA ILE A 33 0.43 8.86 -9.22
C ILE A 33 -0.15 8.50 -7.87
N ARG A 34 0.23 9.24 -6.83
CA ARG A 34 -0.27 9.06 -5.47
C ARG A 34 -1.27 10.16 -5.12
N LYS A 35 -2.44 9.76 -4.60
CA LYS A 35 -3.53 10.65 -4.17
C LYS A 35 -3.94 10.32 -2.74
N LYS A 36 -4.21 11.34 -1.94
CA LYS A 36 -4.84 11.15 -0.62
C LYS A 36 -6.33 10.87 -0.81
N GLY A 37 -6.88 9.95 -0.02
CA GLY A 37 -8.28 9.55 -0.07
C GLY A 37 -8.53 8.22 -0.77
N PHE A 38 -9.79 7.79 -0.75
CA PHE A 38 -10.28 6.55 -1.35
C PHE A 38 -10.68 6.78 -2.81
N SER A 39 -10.30 5.86 -3.70
CA SER A 39 -10.82 5.79 -5.07
C SER A 39 -11.60 4.49 -5.26
N LYS A 40 -12.70 4.55 -6.01
CA LYS A 40 -13.48 3.36 -6.33
C LYS A 40 -12.68 2.44 -7.26
N ILE A 41 -12.42 1.22 -6.82
CA ILE A 41 -11.72 0.19 -7.61
C ILE A 41 -12.47 -1.14 -7.54
N ALA A 42 -12.29 -2.01 -8.54
CA ALA A 42 -12.70 -3.40 -8.46
C ALA A 42 -11.66 -4.17 -7.64
N ILE A 43 -12.04 -4.66 -6.46
CA ILE A 43 -11.10 -5.34 -5.57
C ILE A 43 -10.87 -6.75 -6.08
N THR A 44 -9.63 -7.05 -6.48
CA THR A 44 -9.22 -8.39 -6.94
C THR A 44 -8.19 -9.04 -6.01
N GLU A 45 -7.52 -8.23 -5.21
CA GLU A 45 -6.54 -8.66 -4.23
C GLU A 45 -6.61 -7.77 -2.99
N VAL A 46 -6.41 -8.38 -1.82
CA VAL A 46 -6.27 -7.70 -0.54
C VAL A 46 -4.89 -8.04 0.01
N TYR A 47 -4.21 -7.06 0.57
CA TYR A 47 -2.92 -7.26 1.20
C TYR A 47 -2.79 -6.50 2.52
N LEU A 48 -2.06 -7.07 3.47
CA LEU A 48 -1.66 -6.42 4.71
C LEU A 48 -0.16 -6.12 4.64
N ARG A 49 0.22 -4.85 4.71
CA ARG A 49 1.60 -4.36 4.72
C ARG A 49 1.97 -3.85 6.10
N LEU A 50 2.89 -4.54 6.75
CA LEU A 50 3.45 -4.22 8.06
C LEU A 50 4.90 -3.78 7.87
N TRP A 51 5.18 -2.50 8.10
CA TRP A 51 6.54 -1.98 8.21
C TRP A 51 6.87 -1.87 9.70
N LEU A 52 7.77 -2.72 10.17
CA LEU A 52 8.26 -2.77 11.54
C LEU A 52 9.77 -2.51 11.56
N LEU A 53 10.17 -1.31 11.96
CA LEU A 53 11.56 -0.85 11.96
C LEU A 53 12.18 -0.97 10.56
N LYS A 54 13.12 -1.89 10.35
CA LYS A 54 13.77 -2.13 9.05
C LYS A 54 13.10 -3.24 8.24
N LYS A 55 12.15 -3.98 8.82
CA LYS A 55 11.48 -5.11 8.16
C LYS A 55 10.15 -4.66 7.59
N VAL A 56 9.86 -5.09 6.37
CA VAL A 56 8.57 -4.92 5.70
C VAL A 56 8.04 -6.31 5.41
N LEU A 57 6.86 -6.60 5.94
CA LEU A 57 6.10 -7.81 5.69
C LEU A 57 4.87 -7.42 4.88
N ILE A 58 4.62 -8.12 3.78
CA ILE A 58 3.42 -7.98 2.96
C ILE A 58 2.76 -9.35 2.90
N LEU A 59 1.51 -9.42 3.31
CA LEU A 59 0.67 -10.60 3.27
C LEU A 59 -0.43 -10.34 2.25
N SER A 60 -0.29 -10.86 1.03
CA SER A 60 -1.26 -10.72 -0.05
C SER A 60 -2.10 -12.00 -0.17
N THR A 61 -3.39 -11.85 -0.41
CA THR A 61 -4.28 -13.00 -0.71
C THR A 61 -3.92 -13.70 -2.02
N LYS A 62 -3.17 -13.05 -2.91
CA LYS A 62 -2.81 -13.55 -4.24
C LYS A 62 -1.33 -13.92 -4.37
N GLU A 63 -0.43 -13.06 -3.88
CA GLU A 63 1.02 -13.27 -3.91
C GLU A 63 1.56 -14.02 -2.68
N GLY A 64 0.74 -14.18 -1.63
CA GLY A 64 1.17 -14.82 -0.39
C GLY A 64 2.05 -13.91 0.48
N ILE A 65 3.08 -14.47 1.10
CA ILE A 65 3.89 -13.78 2.11
C ILE A 65 5.20 -13.28 1.49
N LYS A 66 5.47 -11.98 1.61
CA LYS A 66 6.69 -11.33 1.15
C LYS A 66 7.35 -10.56 2.30
N ILE A 67 8.62 -10.85 2.55
CA ILE A 67 9.41 -10.19 3.59
C ILE A 67 10.58 -9.46 2.91
N SER A 68 10.84 -8.22 3.31
CA SER A 68 11.92 -7.41 2.75
C SER A 68 12.54 -6.50 3.81
N ASN A 69 13.85 -6.26 3.70
CA ASN A 69 14.55 -5.33 4.58
C ASN A 69 14.76 -3.98 3.88
N LYS A 70 14.54 -2.89 4.61
CA LYS A 70 14.75 -1.51 4.19
C LYS A 70 15.89 -0.88 4.99
N LYS A 71 16.62 0.05 4.35
CA LYS A 71 17.74 0.76 4.99
C LYS A 71 17.28 1.65 6.14
N ARG A 72 16.12 2.31 5.98
CA ARG A 72 15.50 3.21 6.97
C ARG A 72 14.60 2.46 7.95
N LYS A 73 14.54 2.94 9.18
CA LYS A 73 13.54 2.52 10.17
C LYS A 73 12.23 3.27 9.89
N ASN A 74 11.11 2.58 9.90
CA ASN A 74 9.78 3.18 9.89
C ASN A 74 8.78 2.28 10.61
N PHE A 75 7.62 2.82 10.97
CA PHE A 75 6.50 2.07 11.49
C PHE A 75 5.25 2.39 10.65
N LYS A 76 4.75 1.39 9.93
CA LYS A 76 3.52 1.50 9.12
C LYS A 76 2.69 0.23 9.24
N VAL A 77 1.38 0.37 9.29
CA VAL A 77 0.42 -0.75 9.28
C VAL A 77 -0.67 -0.40 8.29
N LEU A 78 -0.69 -1.05 7.13
CA LEU A 78 -1.56 -0.72 6.02
C LEU A 78 -2.32 -1.94 5.56
N ILE A 79 -3.64 -1.82 5.43
CA ILE A 79 -4.47 -2.76 4.71
C ILE A 79 -4.70 -2.15 3.33
N GLY A 80 -4.22 -2.85 2.30
CA GLY A 80 -4.33 -2.45 0.91
C GLY A 80 -5.30 -3.33 0.14
N VAL A 81 -5.96 -2.74 -0.85
CA VAL A 81 -6.75 -3.45 -1.85
C VAL A 81 -6.28 -3.03 -3.23
N SER A 82 -6.27 -3.96 -4.18
CA SER A 82 -5.82 -3.68 -5.54
C SER A 82 -6.69 -4.29 -6.62
N ASP A 83 -6.65 -3.65 -7.79
CA ASP A 83 -7.27 -4.09 -9.04
C ASP A 83 -6.24 -4.77 -9.98
N LYS A 84 -6.74 -5.53 -10.97
CA LYS A 84 -5.96 -6.48 -11.80
C LYS A 84 -4.99 -5.84 -12.79
#